data_AF-A0A2E6V9T0-F1
#
_entry.id   AF-A0A2E6V9T0-F1
#
_cell.length_a   1.000
_cell.length_b   1.000
_cell.length_c   1.000
_cell.angle_alpha   90.00
_cell.angle_beta   90.00
_cell.angle_gamma   90.00
#
_symmetry.space_group_name_H-M   'P 1'
#
loop_
_entity.id
_entity.type
_entity.pdbx_description
1 polymer ?
#
loop_
_entity_poly.entity_id
_entity_poly.type
_entity_poly.pdbx_seq_one_letter_code
_entity_poly.pdbx_strand_id
1 'polypeptide(L)'
;MSENFESILQEHETLNKLIKEKDLNTFTKFPSKDNFSSEFIDWLSPKYQESFLEIYNTHLGTKKEAKVVKLINSTWFCNPETTENIVEFLLPRLEATKVLSQELAKKIDGNKDLEVILKVSDSLVNNVLTYVNKAIFEKDHPKIQEKKNEIVDNCLAVCDELKRYKASSEIEFSMFNGILDRLRSIKMNETQQLRYNSFLKKSQSSSNKYVIVTVIIVIIALIRLIARFAN
;
A
#
# COMPACT_ATOMS: atom_id res chain seq x y z
N MET A 1 -19.88 -27.96 28.70
CA MET A 1 -18.98 -29.01 28.20
C MET A 1 -17.73 -28.30 27.75
N SER A 2 -16.55 -28.59 28.32
CA SER A 2 -15.30 -28.07 27.77
C SER A 2 -14.99 -28.89 26.52
N GLU A 3 -15.43 -28.38 25.36
CA GLU A 3 -14.84 -28.78 24.09
C GLU A 3 -13.32 -28.65 24.22
N ASN A 4 -12.56 -29.67 23.79
CA ASN A 4 -11.12 -29.66 23.91
C ASN A 4 -10.52 -28.73 22.84
N PHE A 5 -10.67 -27.41 23.04
CA PHE A 5 -10.20 -26.36 22.14
C PHE A 5 -8.70 -26.47 21.85
N GLU A 6 -7.92 -26.98 22.79
CA GLU A 6 -6.50 -27.23 22.59
C GLU A 6 -6.27 -28.32 21.52
N SER A 7 -7.07 -29.38 21.50
CA SER A 7 -7.02 -30.39 20.43
C SER A 7 -7.46 -29.82 19.07
N ILE A 8 -8.52 -28.99 19.04
CA ILE A 8 -8.92 -28.31 17.80
C ILE A 8 -7.76 -27.45 17.28
N LEU A 9 -7.10 -26.67 18.15
CA LEU A 9 -5.94 -25.87 17.75
C LEU A 9 -4.81 -26.74 17.20
N GLN A 10 -4.49 -27.86 17.85
CA GLN A 10 -3.43 -28.78 17.43
C GLN A 10 -3.69 -29.42 16.06
N GLU A 11 -4.94 -29.70 15.71
CA GLU A 11 -5.32 -30.21 14.40
C GLU A 11 -5.09 -29.18 13.27
N HIS A 12 -4.97 -27.90 13.61
CA HIS A 12 -4.66 -26.82 12.67
C HIS A 12 -3.21 -26.34 12.81
N GLU A 13 -2.25 -27.12 12.29
CA GLU A 13 -0.80 -26.88 12.41
C GLU A 13 -0.38 -25.41 12.24
N THR A 14 -0.89 -24.74 11.19
CA THR A 14 -0.51 -23.36 10.88
C THR A 14 -1.05 -22.34 11.88
N LEU A 15 -2.25 -22.58 12.39
CA LEU A 15 -2.87 -21.76 13.41
C LEU A 15 -2.21 -22.04 14.76
N ASN A 16 -1.93 -23.31 15.08
CA ASN A 16 -1.17 -23.70 16.25
C ASN A 16 0.20 -23.02 16.29
N LYS A 17 0.93 -23.02 15.16
CA LYS A 17 2.22 -22.34 15.05
C LYS A 17 2.11 -20.84 15.29
N LEU A 18 1.12 -20.19 14.68
CA LEU A 18 0.85 -18.77 14.90
C LEU A 18 0.64 -18.46 16.38
N ILE A 19 -0.09 -19.31 17.09
CA ILE A 19 -0.53 -19.05 18.46
C ILE A 19 0.51 -19.47 19.50
N LYS A 20 1.18 -20.61 19.32
CA LYS A 20 2.12 -21.18 20.30
C LYS A 20 3.55 -20.71 20.07
N GLU A 21 3.98 -20.63 18.81
CA GLU A 21 5.34 -20.23 18.43
C GLU A 21 5.44 -18.77 18.03
N LYS A 22 4.29 -18.08 17.87
CA LYS A 22 4.22 -16.66 17.47
C LYS A 22 4.99 -16.44 16.17
N ASP A 23 4.86 -17.41 15.27
CA ASP A 23 5.53 -17.44 13.99
C ASP A 23 4.51 -17.69 12.88
N LEU A 24 4.78 -17.10 11.72
CA LEU A 24 4.03 -17.41 10.51
C LEU A 24 4.96 -17.54 9.31
N ASN A 25 4.58 -18.47 8.43
CA ASN A 25 5.18 -18.58 7.11
C ASN A 25 4.37 -17.74 6.11
N THR A 26 5.06 -16.97 5.28
CA THR A 26 4.44 -16.06 4.30
C THR A 26 3.64 -16.79 3.22
N PHE A 27 3.89 -18.08 3.01
CA PHE A 27 3.22 -18.91 2.00
C PHE A 27 1.99 -19.67 2.52
N THR A 28 1.76 -19.64 3.83
CA THR A 28 0.68 -20.39 4.47
C THR A 28 -0.70 -19.82 4.17
N LYS A 29 -1.69 -20.69 3.96
CA LYS A 29 -3.10 -20.30 3.87
C LYS A 29 -3.80 -20.66 5.17
N PHE A 30 -4.37 -19.66 5.83
CA PHE A 30 -5.19 -19.89 7.01
C PHE A 30 -6.62 -20.29 6.60
N PRO A 31 -7.30 -21.13 7.40
CA PRO A 31 -8.73 -21.39 7.21
C PRO A 31 -9.57 -20.11 7.40
N SER A 32 -10.83 -20.17 6.94
CA SER A 32 -11.80 -19.12 7.29
C SER A 32 -12.11 -19.16 8.79
N LYS A 33 -12.41 -18.00 9.38
CA LYS A 33 -12.90 -17.91 10.76
C LYS A 33 -14.24 -18.63 10.90
N ASP A 34 -15.05 -18.65 9.84
CA ASP A 34 -16.38 -19.27 9.83
C ASP A 34 -16.34 -20.80 9.91
N ASN A 35 -15.15 -21.40 9.79
CA ASN A 35 -14.96 -22.84 9.97
C ASN A 35 -14.93 -23.25 11.46
N PHE A 36 -14.98 -22.30 12.39
CA PHE A 36 -14.86 -22.53 13.82
C PHE A 36 -16.10 -22.07 14.58
N SER A 37 -16.37 -22.69 15.73
CA SER A 37 -17.43 -22.24 16.64
C SER A 37 -17.11 -20.87 17.23
N SER A 38 -18.15 -20.12 17.59
CA SER A 38 -18.03 -18.85 18.32
C SER A 38 -17.21 -19.00 19.60
N GLU A 39 -17.44 -20.07 20.35
CA GLU A 39 -16.82 -20.37 21.63
C GLU A 39 -15.32 -20.65 21.47
N PHE A 40 -14.93 -21.34 20.39
CA PHE A 40 -13.52 -21.53 20.06
C PHE A 40 -12.86 -20.20 19.69
N ILE A 41 -13.53 -19.36 18.90
CA ILE A 41 -13.00 -18.03 18.55
C ILE A 41 -12.83 -17.17 19.80
N ASP A 42 -13.81 -17.14 20.71
CA ASP A 42 -13.71 -16.37 21.95
C ASP A 42 -12.54 -16.85 22.82
N TRP A 43 -12.32 -18.16 22.91
CA TRP A 43 -11.16 -18.73 23.60
C TRP A 43 -9.82 -18.39 22.91
N LEU A 44 -9.80 -18.38 21.58
CA LEU A 44 -8.60 -18.16 20.77
C LEU A 44 -8.19 -16.68 20.68
N SER A 45 -9.18 -15.78 20.65
CA SER A 45 -9.04 -14.34 20.41
C SER A 45 -7.93 -13.67 21.24
N PRO A 46 -7.89 -13.79 22.58
CA PRO A 46 -6.81 -13.17 23.37
C PRO A 46 -5.42 -13.70 22.99
N LYS A 47 -5.29 -14.99 22.67
CA LYS A 47 -4.00 -15.60 22.25
C LYS A 47 -3.58 -15.12 20.86
N TYR A 48 -4.56 -14.94 19.97
CA TYR A 48 -4.32 -14.35 18.66
C TYR A 48 -3.85 -12.91 18.80
N GLN A 49 -4.45 -12.11 19.69
CA GLN A 49 -4.01 -10.73 19.95
C GLN A 49 -2.55 -10.69 20.41
N GLU A 50 -2.17 -11.50 21.39
CA GLU A 50 -0.79 -11.59 21.87
C GLU A 50 0.18 -11.91 20.73
N SER A 51 -0.15 -12.92 19.92
CA SER A 51 0.64 -13.34 18.77
C SER A 51 0.74 -12.24 17.72
N PHE A 52 -0.36 -11.55 17.43
CA PHE A 52 -0.42 -10.45 16.48
C PHE A 52 0.54 -9.34 16.90
N LEU A 53 0.46 -8.89 18.16
CA LEU A 53 1.28 -7.81 18.68
C LEU A 53 2.76 -8.19 18.69
N GLU A 54 3.10 -9.42 19.09
CA GLU A 54 4.49 -9.87 19.13
C GLU A 54 5.11 -9.94 17.73
N ILE A 55 4.43 -10.58 16.78
CA ILE A 55 4.89 -10.67 15.39
C ILE A 55 5.04 -9.28 14.78
N TYR A 56 4.04 -8.42 14.97
CA TYR A 56 4.04 -7.08 14.43
C TYR A 56 5.24 -6.29 14.94
N ASN A 57 5.41 -6.21 16.26
CA ASN A 57 6.49 -5.44 16.89
C ASN A 57 7.88 -6.03 16.60
N THR A 58 8.00 -7.35 16.47
CA THR A 58 9.29 -8.01 16.23
C THR A 58 9.76 -7.86 14.77
N HIS A 59 8.83 -7.74 13.82
CA HIS A 59 9.17 -7.83 12.39
C HIS A 59 8.94 -6.55 11.58
N LEU A 60 8.19 -5.58 12.09
CA LEU A 60 8.01 -4.29 11.44
C LEU A 60 9.36 -3.58 11.23
N GLY A 61 9.61 -3.05 10.02
CA GLY A 61 10.87 -2.37 9.69
C GLY A 61 12.11 -3.29 9.58
N THR A 62 11.93 -4.61 9.69
CA THR A 62 13.02 -5.59 9.57
C THR A 62 13.03 -6.28 8.20
N LYS A 63 14.06 -7.08 7.92
CA LYS A 63 14.10 -7.95 6.73
C LYS A 63 12.94 -8.97 6.66
N LYS A 64 12.21 -9.18 7.76
CA LYS A 64 11.06 -10.09 7.86
C LYS A 64 9.71 -9.38 7.82
N GLU A 65 9.64 -8.11 7.39
CA GLU A 65 8.40 -7.32 7.34
C GLU A 65 7.29 -7.97 6.50
N ALA A 66 7.62 -8.81 5.52
CA ALA A 66 6.65 -9.61 4.77
C ALA A 66 5.74 -10.48 5.68
N LYS A 67 6.23 -10.88 6.86
CA LYS A 67 5.41 -11.57 7.88
C LYS A 67 4.35 -10.66 8.47
N VAL A 68 4.64 -9.39 8.69
CA VAL A 68 3.66 -8.39 9.16
C VAL A 68 2.57 -8.20 8.12
N VAL A 69 2.96 -8.02 6.85
CA VAL A 69 2.02 -7.91 5.73
C VAL A 69 1.12 -9.15 5.65
N LYS A 70 1.70 -10.35 5.79
CA LYS A 70 0.94 -11.60 5.77
C LYS A 70 0.02 -11.74 6.98
N LEU A 71 0.46 -11.39 8.18
CA LEU A 71 -0.35 -11.40 9.39
C LEU A 71 -1.58 -10.50 9.21
N ILE A 72 -1.38 -9.26 8.75
CA ILE A 72 -2.47 -8.32 8.52
C ILE A 72 -3.42 -8.89 7.46
N ASN A 73 -2.94 -9.35 6.31
CA ASN A 73 -3.80 -9.86 5.23
C ASN A 73 -4.48 -11.21 5.53
N SER A 74 -4.10 -11.91 6.59
CA SER A 74 -4.71 -13.19 6.95
C SER A 74 -6.05 -12.99 7.68
N THR A 75 -6.80 -14.08 7.81
CA THR A 75 -8.01 -14.15 8.64
C THR A 75 -7.68 -13.70 10.07
N TRP A 76 -8.47 -12.78 10.61
CA TRP A 76 -8.38 -12.38 12.01
C TRP A 76 -9.25 -13.31 12.85
N PHE A 77 -8.61 -14.19 13.61
CA PHE A 77 -9.28 -15.12 14.53
C PHE A 77 -9.65 -14.42 15.83
N CYS A 78 -10.41 -13.32 15.69
CA CYS A 78 -10.77 -12.41 16.77
C CYS A 78 -12.29 -12.33 16.93
N ASN A 79 -12.76 -12.22 18.15
CA ASN A 79 -14.08 -11.72 18.48
C ASN A 79 -14.15 -10.19 18.27
N PRO A 80 -15.33 -9.56 18.41
CA PRO A 80 -15.47 -8.12 18.17
C PRO A 80 -14.57 -7.25 19.06
N GLU A 81 -14.45 -7.58 20.35
CA GLU A 81 -13.60 -6.84 21.30
C GLU A 81 -12.13 -6.88 20.91
N THR A 82 -11.59 -8.09 20.66
CA THR A 82 -10.19 -8.25 20.23
C THR A 82 -9.93 -7.60 18.87
N THR A 83 -10.91 -7.65 17.95
CA THR A 83 -10.81 -6.94 16.67
C THR A 83 -10.56 -5.46 16.91
N GLU A 84 -11.33 -4.86 17.81
CA GLU A 84 -11.20 -3.43 18.09
C GLU A 84 -9.87 -3.09 18.79
N ASN A 85 -9.40 -3.93 19.70
CA ASN A 85 -8.09 -3.75 20.32
C ASN A 85 -6.94 -3.80 19.30
N ILE A 86 -7.01 -4.69 18.31
CA ILE A 86 -6.02 -4.74 17.22
C ILE A 86 -6.12 -3.49 16.33
N VAL A 87 -7.34 -3.03 16.03
CA VAL A 87 -7.53 -1.78 15.28
C VAL A 87 -6.92 -0.60 16.03
N GLU A 88 -7.24 -0.43 17.31
CA GLU A 88 -6.69 0.63 18.17
C GLU A 88 -5.17 0.60 18.21
N PHE A 89 -4.57 -0.60 18.24
CA PHE A 89 -3.11 -0.75 18.15
C PHE A 89 -2.54 -0.26 16.80
N LEU A 90 -3.25 -0.47 15.68
CA LEU A 90 -2.80 -0.06 14.35
C LEU A 90 -3.03 1.44 14.06
N LEU A 91 -4.00 2.08 14.73
CA LEU A 91 -4.38 3.47 14.46
C LEU A 91 -3.25 4.49 14.62
N PRO A 92 -2.38 4.43 15.65
CA PRO A 92 -1.26 5.37 15.76
C PRO A 92 -0.35 5.39 14.52
N ARG A 93 -0.13 4.23 13.88
CA ARG A 93 0.64 4.16 12.63
C ARG A 93 -0.09 4.83 11.47
N LEU A 94 -1.40 4.63 11.35
CA LEU A 94 -2.20 5.28 10.32
C LEU A 94 -2.23 6.79 10.53
N GLU A 95 -2.33 7.25 11.77
CA GLU A 95 -2.28 8.67 12.10
C GLU A 95 -0.93 9.29 11.73
N ALA A 96 0.19 8.64 12.08
CA ALA A 96 1.52 9.08 11.66
C ALA A 96 1.66 9.11 10.13
N THR A 97 1.12 8.10 9.43
CA THR A 97 1.11 8.02 7.97
C THR A 97 0.28 9.16 7.35
N LYS A 98 -0.86 9.48 7.97
CA LYS A 98 -1.71 10.61 7.57
C LYS A 98 -0.95 11.92 7.69
N VAL A 99 -0.37 12.20 8.85
CA VAL A 99 0.41 13.42 9.11
C VAL A 99 1.52 13.56 8.06
N LEU A 100 2.31 12.51 7.84
CA LEU A 100 3.36 12.51 6.83
C LEU A 100 2.80 12.78 5.42
N SER A 101 1.73 12.10 5.02
CA SER A 101 1.12 12.31 3.69
C SER A 101 0.64 13.76 3.49
N GLN A 102 0.11 14.38 4.55
CA GLN A 102 -0.34 15.77 4.53
C GLN A 102 0.83 16.74 4.42
N GLU A 103 1.92 16.50 5.15
CA GLU A 103 3.15 17.30 5.06
C GLU A 103 3.77 17.23 3.66
N LEU A 104 3.81 16.04 3.07
CA LEU A 104 4.31 15.83 1.71
C LEU A 104 3.44 16.56 0.67
N ALA A 105 2.11 16.52 0.83
CA ALA A 105 1.18 17.27 -0.02
C ALA A 105 1.39 18.79 0.08
N LYS A 106 1.58 19.33 1.29
CA LYS A 106 1.89 20.75 1.47
C LYS A 106 3.25 21.14 0.88
N LYS A 107 4.24 20.26 0.98
CA LYS A 107 5.61 20.53 0.52
C LYS A 107 5.73 20.65 -1.00
N ILE A 108 4.88 19.94 -1.74
CA ILE A 108 4.89 19.93 -3.21
C ILE A 108 4.01 21.02 -3.82
N ASP A 109 3.07 21.57 -3.05
CA ASP A 109 2.13 22.59 -3.52
C ASP A 109 2.87 23.82 -4.07
N GLY A 110 2.71 24.07 -5.37
CA GLY A 110 3.41 25.13 -6.10
C GLY A 110 4.93 24.97 -6.21
N ASN A 111 5.52 23.87 -5.73
CA ASN A 111 6.96 23.69 -5.63
C ASN A 111 7.60 23.15 -6.92
N LYS A 112 8.47 23.94 -7.55
CA LYS A 112 9.15 23.62 -8.81
C LYS A 112 10.56 23.05 -8.62
N ASP A 113 11.03 22.89 -7.39
CA ASP A 113 12.35 22.34 -7.12
C ASP A 113 12.34 20.82 -7.35
N LEU A 114 13.11 20.38 -8.34
CA LEU A 114 13.22 18.98 -8.70
C LEU A 114 13.67 18.14 -7.51
N GLU A 115 14.66 18.57 -6.73
CA GLU A 115 15.16 17.79 -5.58
C GLU A 115 14.07 17.57 -4.54
N VAL A 116 13.23 18.58 -4.31
CA VAL A 116 12.07 18.46 -3.42
C VAL A 116 11.05 17.48 -4.00
N ILE A 117 10.75 17.57 -5.30
CA ILE A 117 9.86 16.64 -6.00
C ILE A 117 10.37 15.20 -5.87
N LEU A 118 11.68 14.96 -6.04
CA LEU A 118 12.29 13.64 -5.90
C LEU A 118 12.06 13.09 -4.49
N LYS A 119 12.39 13.89 -3.46
CA LYS A 119 12.27 13.49 -2.05
C LYS A 119 10.82 13.21 -1.65
N VAL A 120 9.88 14.03 -2.12
CA VAL A 120 8.45 13.84 -1.84
C VAL A 120 7.94 12.56 -2.48
N SER A 121 8.28 12.33 -3.74
CA SER A 121 7.82 11.15 -4.49
C SER A 121 8.37 9.86 -3.87
N ASP A 122 9.66 9.84 -3.53
CA ASP A 122 10.30 8.72 -2.84
C ASP A 122 9.64 8.46 -1.47
N SER A 123 9.42 9.51 -0.68
CA SER A 123 8.77 9.38 0.63
C SER A 123 7.33 8.89 0.54
N LEU A 124 6.57 9.29 -0.48
CA LEU A 124 5.22 8.75 -0.70
C LEU A 124 5.27 7.25 -0.97
N VAL A 125 6.18 6.79 -1.84
CA VAL A 125 6.27 5.38 -2.21
C VAL A 125 6.78 4.53 -1.04
N ASN A 126 7.83 4.99 -0.36
CA ASN A 126 8.59 4.19 0.61
C ASN A 126 8.12 4.35 2.06
N ASN A 127 7.41 5.44 2.40
CA ASN A 127 6.98 5.70 3.78
C ASN A 127 5.45 5.78 3.93
N VAL A 128 4.72 6.24 2.91
CA VAL A 128 3.24 6.35 2.96
C VAL A 128 2.56 5.13 2.36
N LEU A 129 2.88 4.78 1.11
CA LEU A 129 2.26 3.71 0.34
C LEU A 129 2.99 2.36 0.52
N THR A 130 3.52 2.13 1.71
CA THR A 130 4.21 0.89 2.10
C THR A 130 3.28 -0.32 1.99
N TYR A 131 3.86 -1.51 1.79
CA TYR A 131 3.08 -2.75 1.76
C TYR A 131 2.31 -3.00 3.07
N VAL A 132 2.90 -2.62 4.21
CA VAL A 132 2.22 -2.71 5.51
C VAL A 132 1.01 -1.80 5.56
N ASN A 133 1.14 -0.51 5.21
CA ASN A 133 0.01 0.43 5.23
C ASN A 133 -1.10 -0.03 4.27
N LYS A 134 -0.71 -0.49 3.08
CA LYS A 134 -1.66 -1.05 2.11
C LYS A 134 -2.39 -2.29 2.65
N ALA A 135 -1.71 -3.19 3.35
CA ALA A 135 -2.36 -4.34 3.99
C ALA A 135 -3.38 -3.89 5.06
N ILE A 136 -3.08 -2.83 5.81
CA ILE A 136 -4.02 -2.26 6.79
C ILE A 136 -5.22 -1.65 6.06
N PHE A 137 -5.03 -0.94 4.96
CA PHE A 137 -6.10 -0.28 4.19
C PHE A 137 -7.18 -1.23 3.65
N GLU A 138 -6.83 -2.49 3.43
CA GLU A 138 -7.78 -3.52 2.98
C GLU A 138 -8.72 -4.01 4.10
N LYS A 139 -8.53 -3.56 5.35
CA LYS A 139 -9.41 -3.90 6.46
C LYS A 139 -10.68 -3.09 6.44
N ASP A 140 -11.81 -3.78 6.37
CA ASP A 140 -13.15 -3.20 6.37
C ASP A 140 -13.57 -2.78 7.78
N HIS A 141 -12.85 -1.79 8.33
CA HIS A 141 -13.14 -1.20 9.64
C HIS A 141 -13.31 0.32 9.52
N PRO A 142 -14.38 0.93 10.06
CA PRO A 142 -14.67 2.36 9.85
C PRO A 142 -13.50 3.30 10.16
N LYS A 143 -12.82 3.11 11.31
CA LYS A 143 -11.67 3.94 11.71
C LYS A 143 -10.48 3.82 10.76
N ILE A 144 -10.27 2.63 10.20
CA ILE A 144 -9.21 2.41 9.20
C ILE A 144 -9.61 3.06 7.87
N GLN A 145 -10.86 2.90 7.45
CA GLN A 145 -11.36 3.45 6.19
C GLN A 145 -11.33 4.99 6.18
N GLU A 146 -11.67 5.63 7.30
CA GLU A 146 -11.54 7.07 7.48
C GLU A 146 -10.09 7.54 7.23
N LYS A 147 -9.13 6.96 7.96
CA LYS A 147 -7.70 7.32 7.81
C LYS A 147 -7.16 7.00 6.43
N LYS A 148 -7.53 5.84 5.87
CA LYS A 148 -7.18 5.46 4.50
C LYS A 148 -7.62 6.53 3.51
N ASN A 149 -8.87 6.99 3.61
CA ASN A 149 -9.40 7.98 2.68
C ASN A 149 -8.62 9.29 2.76
N GLU A 150 -8.33 9.79 3.97
CA GLU A 150 -7.52 11.00 4.18
C GLU A 150 -6.11 10.85 3.59
N ILE A 151 -5.44 9.71 3.83
CA ILE A 151 -4.11 9.42 3.28
C ILE A 151 -4.13 9.38 1.75
N VAL A 152 -5.12 8.69 1.17
CA VAL A 152 -5.26 8.57 -0.28
C VAL A 152 -5.54 9.95 -0.90
N ASP A 153 -6.39 10.77 -0.30
CA ASP A 153 -6.68 12.12 -0.79
C ASP A 153 -5.43 13.01 -0.81
N ASN A 154 -4.58 12.93 0.22
CA ASN A 154 -3.28 13.60 0.25
C ASN A 154 -2.35 13.09 -0.87
N CYS A 155 -2.30 11.78 -1.11
CA CYS A 155 -1.51 11.21 -2.20
C CYS A 155 -2.01 11.67 -3.59
N LEU A 156 -3.33 11.74 -3.78
CA LEU A 156 -3.93 12.24 -5.01
C LEU A 156 -3.69 13.75 -5.17
N ALA A 157 -3.62 14.53 -4.09
CA ALA A 157 -3.23 15.94 -4.15
C ALA A 157 -1.79 16.13 -4.65
N VAL A 158 -0.86 15.26 -4.24
CA VAL A 158 0.51 15.26 -4.80
C VAL A 158 0.48 14.93 -6.29
N CYS A 159 -0.33 13.96 -6.72
CA CYS A 159 -0.52 13.65 -8.14
C CYS A 159 -1.13 14.83 -8.91
N ASP A 160 -2.03 15.59 -8.30
CA ASP A 160 -2.63 16.80 -8.87
C ASP A 160 -1.60 17.90 -9.15
N GLU A 161 -0.54 18.00 -8.35
CA GLU A 161 0.56 18.92 -8.63
C GLU A 161 1.56 18.35 -9.62
N LEU A 162 1.93 17.08 -9.47
CA LEU A 162 2.90 16.45 -10.38
C LEU A 162 2.41 16.43 -11.84
N LYS A 163 1.09 16.28 -12.08
CA LYS A 163 0.53 16.33 -13.43
C LYS A 163 0.62 17.72 -14.10
N ARG A 164 0.82 18.79 -13.33
CA ARG A 164 0.91 20.18 -13.82
C ARG A 164 2.32 20.52 -14.29
N TYR A 165 3.34 19.91 -13.69
CA TYR A 165 4.69 19.97 -14.23
C TYR A 165 4.65 19.30 -15.61
N LYS A 166 4.98 20.07 -16.65
CA LYS A 166 4.95 19.59 -18.03
C LYS A 166 5.75 18.29 -18.08
N ALA A 167 5.26 17.30 -18.83
CA ALA A 167 5.96 16.04 -19.14
C ALA A 167 7.27 16.24 -19.94
N SER A 168 7.91 17.39 -19.81
CA SER A 168 9.18 17.78 -20.41
C SER A 168 10.38 17.13 -19.72
N SER A 169 10.24 16.61 -18.49
CA SER A 169 11.29 15.82 -17.82
C SER A 169 10.83 14.37 -17.60
N GLU A 170 11.64 13.44 -18.08
CA GLU A 170 11.41 11.99 -17.97
C GLU A 170 11.33 11.53 -16.49
N ILE A 171 12.11 12.20 -15.63
CA ILE A 171 12.23 11.91 -14.20
C ILE A 171 10.91 12.21 -13.47
N GLU A 172 10.34 13.41 -13.64
CA GLU A 172 9.07 13.78 -12.98
C GLU A 172 7.91 12.89 -13.46
N PHE A 173 7.92 12.51 -14.74
CA PHE A 173 6.92 11.60 -15.30
C PHE A 173 7.04 10.17 -14.73
N SER A 174 8.27 9.67 -14.57
CA SER A 174 8.51 8.38 -13.91
C SER A 174 8.04 8.38 -12.45
N MET A 175 8.21 9.49 -11.74
CA MET A 175 7.76 9.63 -10.35
C MET A 175 6.25 9.65 -10.21
N PHE A 176 5.59 10.44 -11.06
CA PHE A 176 4.14 10.44 -11.16
C PHE A 176 3.60 9.04 -11.41
N ASN A 177 4.17 8.28 -12.35
CA ASN A 177 3.76 6.90 -12.63
C ASN A 177 4.05 5.95 -11.46
N GLY A 178 5.20 6.09 -10.79
CA GLY A 178 5.52 5.27 -9.62
C GLY A 178 4.50 5.40 -8.48
N ILE A 179 4.01 6.62 -8.24
CA ILE A 179 2.92 6.87 -7.26
C ILE A 179 1.61 6.24 -7.76
N LEU A 180 1.25 6.42 -9.03
CA LEU A 180 0.03 5.84 -9.60
C LEU A 180 0.03 4.31 -9.52
N ASP A 181 1.15 3.65 -9.82
CA ASP A 181 1.28 2.20 -9.73
C ASP A 181 1.08 1.68 -8.31
N ARG A 182 1.56 2.42 -7.30
CA ARG A 182 1.34 2.09 -5.89
C ARG A 182 -0.13 2.26 -5.49
N LEU A 183 -0.78 3.32 -5.97
CA LEU A 183 -2.18 3.62 -5.72
C LEU A 183 -3.14 2.61 -6.38
N ARG A 184 -2.75 2.03 -7.53
CA ARG A 184 -3.58 1.10 -8.31
C ARG A 184 -4.20 -0.03 -7.51
N SER A 185 -3.48 -0.56 -6.52
CA SER A 185 -3.93 -1.73 -5.76
C SER A 185 -4.68 -1.37 -4.47
N ILE A 186 -5.02 -0.10 -4.25
CA ILE A 186 -5.78 0.36 -3.08
C ILE A 186 -7.25 0.49 -3.51
N LYS A 187 -8.16 -0.13 -2.77
CA LYS A 187 -9.60 0.05 -3.00
C LYS A 187 -10.03 1.47 -2.62
N MET A 188 -10.24 2.33 -3.62
CA MET A 188 -10.66 3.73 -3.46
C MET A 188 -12.18 3.87 -3.42
N ASN A 189 -12.67 4.98 -2.84
CA ASN A 189 -14.06 5.39 -3.02
C ASN A 189 -14.29 5.98 -4.42
N GLU A 190 -15.55 6.21 -4.81
CA GLU A 190 -15.90 6.66 -6.16
C GLU A 190 -15.22 7.97 -6.56
N THR A 191 -15.23 8.98 -5.68
CA THR A 191 -14.60 10.28 -5.92
C THR A 191 -13.10 10.16 -6.15
N GLN A 192 -12.42 9.37 -5.31
CA GLN A 192 -10.99 9.10 -5.43
C GLN A 192 -10.68 8.33 -6.71
N GLN A 193 -11.48 7.32 -7.04
CA GLN A 193 -11.34 6.53 -8.26
C GLN A 193 -11.48 7.39 -9.51
N LEU A 194 -12.42 8.34 -9.53
CA LEU A 194 -12.59 9.30 -10.63
C LEU A 194 -11.35 10.20 -10.78
N ARG A 195 -10.82 10.74 -9.68
CA ARG A 195 -9.57 11.52 -9.68
C ARG A 195 -8.40 10.70 -10.21
N TYR A 196 -8.20 9.50 -9.69
CA TYR A 196 -7.15 8.58 -10.14
C TYR A 196 -7.27 8.23 -11.63
N ASN A 197 -8.46 7.92 -12.13
CA ASN A 197 -8.70 7.63 -13.54
C ASN A 197 -8.36 8.82 -14.45
N SER A 198 -8.56 10.06 -13.98
CA SER A 198 -8.14 11.26 -14.72
C SER A 198 -6.62 11.35 -14.90
N PHE A 199 -5.86 10.90 -13.89
CA PHE A 199 -4.40 10.85 -13.92
C PHE A 199 -3.89 9.77 -14.86
N LEU A 200 -4.52 8.59 -14.88
CA LEU A 200 -4.17 7.52 -15.82
C LEU A 200 -4.32 7.97 -17.28
N LYS A 201 -5.42 8.63 -17.64
CA LYS A 201 -5.64 9.17 -19.00
C LYS A 201 -4.55 10.17 -19.38
N LYS A 202 -4.15 11.04 -18.44
CA LYS A 202 -3.08 12.02 -18.64
C LYS A 202 -1.71 11.35 -18.81
N SER A 203 -1.41 10.33 -18.00
CA SER A 203 -0.19 9.52 -18.12
C SER A 203 -0.09 8.88 -19.52
N GLN A 204 -1.13 8.16 -19.94
CA GLN A 204 -1.19 7.53 -21.26
C GLN A 204 -1.04 8.53 -22.41
N SER A 205 -1.74 9.68 -22.34
CA SER A 205 -1.62 10.73 -23.36
C SER A 205 -0.21 11.32 -23.45
N SER A 206 0.45 11.51 -22.31
CA SER A 206 1.80 12.10 -22.27
C SER A 206 2.86 11.10 -22.76
N SER A 207 2.73 9.83 -22.39
CA SER A 207 3.58 8.74 -22.90
C SER A 207 3.49 8.60 -24.43
N ASN A 208 2.27 8.58 -24.99
CA ASN A 208 2.09 8.49 -26.44
C ASN A 208 2.71 9.67 -27.20
N LYS A 209 2.59 10.90 -26.66
CA LYS A 209 3.23 12.09 -27.26
C LYS A 209 4.75 11.98 -27.25
N TYR A 210 5.33 11.50 -26.15
CA TYR A 210 6.77 11.30 -26.05
C TYR A 210 7.26 10.28 -27.09
N VAL A 211 6.60 9.12 -27.21
CA VAL A 211 6.95 8.11 -28.23
C VAL A 211 6.91 8.70 -29.64
N ILE A 212 5.88 9.47 -29.98
CA ILE A 212 5.76 10.12 -31.29
C ILE A 212 6.92 11.09 -31.54
N VAL A 213 7.25 11.94 -30.57
CA VAL A 213 8.36 12.91 -30.70
C VAL A 213 9.70 12.19 -30.88
N THR A 214 9.96 11.15 -30.08
CA THR A 214 11.20 10.35 -30.17
C THR A 214 11.32 9.66 -31.52
N VAL A 215 10.23 9.08 -32.04
CA VAL A 215 10.19 8.46 -33.38
C VAL A 215 10.50 9.50 -34.48
N ILE A 216 9.92 10.70 -34.40
CA ILE A 216 10.19 11.77 -35.37
C ILE A 216 11.67 12.18 -35.34
N ILE A 217 12.26 12.34 -34.15
CA ILE A 217 13.68 12.68 -34.01
C ILE A 217 14.58 11.60 -34.62
N VAL A 218 14.28 10.32 -34.37
CA VAL A 218 15.02 9.19 -34.94
C VAL A 218 14.91 9.18 -36.47
N ILE A 219 13.73 9.41 -37.03
CA ILE A 219 13.54 9.49 -38.49
C ILE A 219 14.36 10.65 -39.09
N ILE A 220 14.32 11.84 -38.46
CA ILE A 220 15.11 13.00 -38.92
C ILE A 220 16.61 12.70 -38.85
N ALA A 221 17.08 12.04 -37.79
CA ALA A 221 18.46 11.63 -37.66
C ALA A 221 18.88 10.65 -38.76
N LEU A 222 18.04 9.64 -39.07
CA LEU A 222 18.28 8.68 -40.15
C LEU A 222 18.31 9.37 -41.52
N ILE A 223 17.37 10.28 -41.81
CA ILE A 223 17.35 11.06 -43.06
C ILE A 223 18.64 11.88 -43.20
N ARG A 224 19.06 12.57 -42.13
CA ARG A 224 20.32 13.33 -42.12
C ARG A 224 21.53 12.44 -42.36
N LEU A 225 21.53 11.24 -41.78
CA LEU A 225 22.62 10.28 -41.92
C LEU A 225 22.70 9.77 -43.37
N ILE A 226 21.58 9.38 -43.97
CA ILE A 226 21.49 8.97 -45.39
C ILE A 226 21.92 10.11 -46.33
N ALA A 227 21.44 11.34 -46.12
CA ALA A 227 21.82 12.50 -46.93
C ALA A 227 23.32 12.84 -46.84
N ARG A 228 23.99 12.46 -45.75
CA ARG A 228 25.43 12.65 -45.54
C ARG A 228 26.28 11.56 -46.17
N PHE A 229 25.71 10.40 -46.47
CA PHE A 229 26.36 9.31 -47.21
C PHE A 229 26.03 9.33 -48.71
N ALA A 230 25.03 10.10 -49.12
CA ALA A 230 24.63 10.30 -50.52
C ALA A 230 25.29 11.52 -51.20
N ASN A 231 26.04 12.33 -50.43
CA ASN A 231 26.94 13.40 -50.89
C ASN A 231 28.40 12.97 -50.64
#